data_AF-A0A397VMY0-F1
#
_entry.id   AF-A0A397VMY0-F1
#
_cell.length_a   1.000
_cell.length_b   1.000
_cell.length_c   1.000
_cell.angle_alpha   90.00
_cell.angle_beta   90.00
_cell.angle_gamma   90.00
#
_symmetry.space_group_name_H-M   'P 1'
#
loop_
_entity.id
_entity.type
_entity.pdbx_description
1 polymer ?
#
loop_
_entity_poly.entity_id
_entity_poly.type
_entity_poly.pdbx_seq_one_letter_code
_entity_poly.pdbx_strand_id
1 'polypeptide(L)'
;MHDVVMNEKAATGTLESKTDTLVDDLLRIVDLNDWPLKLINHPLCRLVIKENQYVSADPEFVIANRKLSMVAIDDKHIKNVWKPSGFGEAQIAVQIVACGNENIRATSKEEFINQTIFAMRVISTYVTFYKAVIPAEYWPEFDHGLPKEASVNVKRWPGENGKQEGLDLVEPDGRREVLGALTKIR
;
A
#
# COMPACT_ATOMS: atom_id res chain seq x y z
N MET A 1 -16.13 7.07 17.89
CA MET A 1 -15.64 6.85 16.51
C MET A 1 -15.44 5.37 16.25
N HIS A 2 -14.68 4.66 17.09
CA HIS A 2 -14.52 3.20 17.03
C HIS A 2 -15.87 2.45 17.03
N ASP A 3 -16.76 2.74 18.00
CA ASP A 3 -18.11 2.16 18.04
C ASP A 3 -18.99 2.54 16.84
N VAL A 4 -18.78 3.70 16.22
CA VAL A 4 -19.57 4.14 15.05
C VAL A 4 -19.14 3.37 13.80
N VAL A 5 -17.85 3.06 13.67
CA VAL A 5 -17.30 2.27 12.57
C VAL A 5 -17.56 0.77 12.79
N MET A 6 -17.57 0.29 14.03
CA MET A 6 -17.73 -1.13 14.37
C MET A 6 -19.19 -1.60 14.53
N ASN A 7 -20.10 -0.79 15.07
CA ASN A 7 -21.45 -1.24 15.47
C ASN A 7 -22.60 -0.93 14.49
N GLU A 8 -22.39 -0.17 13.41
CA GLU A 8 -23.48 0.08 12.46
C GLU A 8 -23.67 -1.11 11.51
N LYS A 9 -24.92 -1.59 11.39
CA LYS A 9 -25.35 -2.64 10.44
C LYS A 9 -25.04 -2.17 9.01
N ALA A 10 -23.84 -2.48 8.55
CA ALA A 10 -23.28 -1.98 7.31
C ALA A 10 -23.93 -2.62 6.09
N ALA A 11 -24.55 -1.80 5.24
CA ALA A 11 -24.61 -2.10 3.81
C ALA A 11 -23.17 -2.02 3.28
N THR A 12 -22.77 -3.01 2.50
CA THR A 12 -21.37 -3.30 2.10
C THR A 12 -20.62 -2.10 1.48
N GLY A 13 -21.32 -1.08 0.94
CA GLY A 13 -20.69 0.11 0.34
C GLY A 13 -20.59 1.37 1.21
N THR A 14 -21.24 1.45 2.38
CA THR A 14 -21.22 2.68 3.21
C THR A 14 -20.01 2.75 4.14
N LEU A 15 -19.41 1.61 4.48
CA LEU A 15 -18.20 1.56 5.31
C LEU A 15 -16.94 1.85 4.48
N GLU A 16 -16.90 1.35 3.24
CA GLU A 16 -15.81 1.55 2.26
C GLU A 16 -15.59 3.04 1.98
N SER A 17 -16.64 3.75 1.55
CA SER A 17 -16.55 5.19 1.27
C SER A 17 -16.11 6.04 2.47
N LYS A 18 -16.39 5.61 3.71
CA LYS A 18 -15.94 6.32 4.92
C LYS A 18 -14.46 6.06 5.23
N THR A 19 -13.96 4.84 5.04
CA THR A 19 -12.54 4.54 5.22
C THR A 19 -11.71 5.21 4.12
N ASP A 20 -12.18 5.20 2.88
CA ASP A 20 -11.55 5.92 1.78
C ASP A 20 -11.45 7.42 2.08
N THR A 21 -12.54 8.03 2.57
CA THR A 21 -12.54 9.43 2.99
C THR A 21 -11.53 9.68 4.11
N LEU A 22 -11.47 8.80 5.12
CA LEU A 22 -10.49 8.90 6.20
C LEU A 22 -9.05 8.83 5.70
N VAL A 23 -8.75 7.93 4.76
CA VAL A 23 -7.42 7.76 4.19
C VAL A 23 -7.06 8.96 3.31
N ASP A 24 -7.97 9.41 2.44
CA ASP A 24 -7.77 10.61 1.58
C ASP A 24 -7.51 11.85 2.44
N ASP A 25 -8.32 12.10 3.48
CA ASP A 25 -8.12 13.19 4.43
C ASP A 25 -6.77 13.09 5.15
N LEU A 26 -6.41 11.89 5.63
CA LEU A 26 -5.15 11.66 6.33
C LEU A 26 -3.94 11.96 5.42
N LEU A 27 -3.98 11.52 4.16
CA LEU A 27 -2.92 11.75 3.19
C LEU A 27 -2.81 13.23 2.81
N ARG A 28 -3.94 13.96 2.77
CA ARG A 28 -3.97 15.40 2.51
C ARG A 28 -3.45 16.23 3.68
N ILE A 29 -3.79 15.86 4.92
CA ILE A 29 -3.32 16.56 6.13
C ILE A 29 -1.80 16.57 6.25
N VAL A 30 -1.13 15.56 5.70
CA VAL A 30 0.33 15.42 5.71
C VAL A 30 0.99 15.83 4.39
N ASP A 31 0.26 16.59 3.55
CA ASP A 31 0.71 17.19 2.29
C ASP A 31 1.21 16.19 1.24
N LEU A 32 0.74 14.93 1.26
CA LEU A 32 1.15 13.93 0.25
C LEU A 32 0.43 14.09 -1.10
N ASN A 33 -0.43 15.09 -1.22
CA ASN A 33 -1.10 15.51 -2.46
C ASN A 33 -0.48 16.78 -3.08
N ASP A 34 0.57 17.34 -2.48
CA ASP A 34 1.20 18.58 -2.91
C ASP A 34 2.49 18.35 -3.69
N TRP A 35 2.79 19.25 -4.64
CA TRP A 35 4.00 19.17 -5.45
C TRP A 35 5.25 19.07 -4.56
N PRO A 36 6.21 18.16 -4.82
CA PRO A 36 6.36 17.33 -6.02
C PRO A 36 5.62 15.97 -6.00
N LEU A 37 4.81 15.72 -4.98
CA LEU A 37 4.00 14.51 -4.84
C LEU A 37 2.65 14.69 -5.55
N LYS A 38 2.05 13.57 -5.96
CA LYS A 38 0.72 13.53 -6.55
C LYS A 38 -0.05 12.36 -5.94
N LEU A 39 -1.17 12.67 -5.30
CA LEU A 39 -2.15 11.68 -4.88
C LEU A 39 -3.02 11.26 -6.08
N ILE A 40 -3.10 9.97 -6.33
CA ILE A 40 -3.88 9.34 -7.40
C ILE A 40 -4.84 8.35 -6.75
N ASN A 41 -6.13 8.51 -7.01
CA ASN A 41 -7.19 7.65 -6.46
C ASN A 41 -7.55 6.56 -7.46
N HIS A 42 -7.77 5.34 -6.98
CA HIS A 42 -8.02 4.12 -7.75
C HIS A 42 -7.11 3.91 -8.98
N PRO A 43 -5.77 4.06 -8.87
CA PRO A 43 -4.89 3.79 -9.99
C PRO A 43 -4.87 2.30 -10.33
N LEU A 44 -4.62 2.01 -11.60
CA LEU A 44 -4.38 0.66 -12.09
C LEU A 44 -2.89 0.36 -12.07
N CYS A 45 -2.44 -0.57 -11.23
CA CYS A 45 -1.06 -1.04 -11.21
C CYS A 45 -0.95 -2.41 -11.87
N ARG A 46 -0.27 -2.53 -13.03
CA ARG A 46 -0.12 -3.81 -13.72
C ARG A 46 1.22 -4.46 -13.38
N LEU A 47 1.14 -5.74 -13.06
CA LEU A 47 2.24 -6.69 -13.05
C LEU A 47 2.31 -7.35 -14.42
N VAL A 48 3.23 -6.91 -15.27
CA VAL A 48 3.46 -7.55 -16.57
C VAL A 48 4.47 -8.68 -16.36
N ILE A 49 4.06 -9.90 -16.69
CA ILE A 49 4.86 -11.13 -16.60
C ILE A 49 4.95 -11.70 -18.01
N LYS A 50 6.16 -11.97 -18.53
CA LYS A 50 6.38 -12.55 -19.86
C LYS A 50 5.66 -11.81 -21.00
N GLU A 51 6.14 -10.62 -21.31
CA GLU A 51 5.81 -9.74 -22.47
C GLU A 51 4.33 -9.36 -22.69
N ASN A 52 3.35 -10.21 -22.38
CA ASN A 52 1.94 -10.03 -22.72
C ASN A 52 0.94 -10.56 -21.67
N GLN A 53 1.38 -11.30 -20.65
CA GLN A 53 0.50 -11.64 -19.54
C GLN A 53 0.58 -10.53 -18.49
N TYR A 54 -0.56 -10.06 -18.01
CA TYR A 54 -0.56 -9.14 -16.89
C TYR A 54 -1.61 -9.52 -15.85
N VAL A 55 -1.27 -9.28 -14.60
CA VAL A 55 -2.20 -9.24 -13.48
C VAL A 55 -2.28 -7.78 -13.05
N SER A 56 -3.48 -7.24 -12.90
CA SER A 56 -3.66 -5.91 -12.32
C SER A 56 -3.86 -6.01 -10.82
N ALA A 57 -3.29 -5.04 -10.12
CA ALA A 57 -3.63 -4.72 -8.77
C ALA A 57 -4.25 -3.32 -8.77
N ASP A 58 -5.36 -3.16 -8.06
CA ASP A 58 -6.12 -1.93 -7.97
C ASP A 58 -5.95 -1.35 -6.55
N PRO A 59 -4.80 -0.72 -6.23
CA PRO A 59 -4.66 -0.03 -4.96
C PRO A 59 -5.65 1.13 -4.90
N GLU A 60 -6.08 1.43 -3.68
CA GLU A 60 -7.06 2.49 -3.42
C GLU A 60 -6.46 3.87 -3.67
N PHE A 61 -5.19 4.05 -3.26
CA PHE A 61 -4.45 5.29 -3.42
C PHE A 61 -2.99 5.02 -3.80
N VAL A 62 -2.43 5.84 -4.69
CA VAL A 62 -0.98 5.90 -4.93
C VAL A 62 -0.51 7.33 -4.80
N ILE A 63 0.58 7.52 -4.05
CA ILE A 63 1.31 8.78 -3.96
C ILE A 63 2.52 8.62 -4.86
N ALA A 64 2.52 9.34 -5.97
CA ALA A 64 3.56 9.26 -6.99
C ALA A 64 4.46 10.50 -6.97
N ASN A 65 5.76 10.26 -7.16
CA ASN A 65 6.79 11.24 -7.48
C ASN A 65 7.80 10.60 -8.44
N ARG A 66 8.66 11.39 -9.10
CA ARG A 66 9.71 10.92 -10.03
C ARG A 66 10.64 9.84 -9.45
N LYS A 67 10.72 9.69 -8.12
CA LYS A 67 11.63 8.76 -7.43
C LYS A 67 10.99 7.96 -6.29
N LEU A 68 9.77 8.29 -5.88
CA LEU A 68 9.11 7.71 -4.72
C LEU A 68 7.69 7.33 -5.12
N SER A 69 7.33 6.07 -4.89
CA SER A 69 5.95 5.60 -4.97
C SER A 69 5.57 5.02 -3.63
N MET A 70 4.61 5.65 -2.96
CA MET A 70 3.92 5.04 -1.83
C MET A 70 2.58 4.51 -2.29
N VAL A 71 2.26 3.28 -1.88
CA VAL A 71 0.97 2.64 -2.13
C VAL A 71 0.15 2.71 -0.84
N ALA A 72 -0.94 3.46 -0.84
CA ALA A 72 -1.90 3.38 0.25
C ALA A 72 -2.99 2.38 -0.15
N ILE A 73 -3.02 1.28 0.60
CA ILE A 73 -3.85 0.11 0.36
C ILE A 73 -4.93 0.11 1.42
N ASP A 74 -6.17 0.40 1.06
CA ASP A 74 -7.26 0.17 1.99
C ASP A 74 -7.66 -1.32 1.96
N ASP A 75 -7.81 -1.94 3.12
CA ASP A 75 -8.40 -3.27 3.21
C ASP A 75 -9.84 -3.16 3.69
N LYS A 76 -10.71 -3.26 2.69
CA LYS A 76 -12.09 -2.78 2.66
C LYS A 76 -12.93 -3.24 3.84
N HIS A 77 -12.64 -4.38 4.48
CA HIS A 77 -13.31 -4.78 5.73
C HIS A 77 -12.48 -5.70 6.64
N ILE A 78 -12.49 -5.44 7.95
CA ILE A 78 -11.96 -6.33 9.01
C ILE A 78 -12.52 -7.77 8.97
N LYS A 79 -13.70 -7.95 8.35
CA LYS A 79 -14.36 -9.25 8.13
C LYS A 79 -13.74 -10.06 7.00
N ASN A 80 -13.18 -9.40 5.98
CA ASN A 80 -12.54 -10.02 4.83
C ASN A 80 -11.10 -10.43 5.13
N VAL A 81 -10.54 -9.92 6.22
CA VAL A 81 -9.23 -10.29 6.72
C VAL A 81 -9.37 -11.51 7.64
N TRP A 82 -8.67 -12.61 7.37
CA TRP A 82 -8.67 -13.78 8.25
C TRP A 82 -7.31 -14.46 8.35
N LYS A 83 -7.07 -15.14 9.47
CA LYS A 83 -5.76 -15.74 9.80
C LYS A 83 -5.20 -16.68 8.72
N PRO A 84 -5.98 -17.63 8.15
CA PRO A 84 -5.51 -18.44 7.02
C PRO A 84 -5.00 -17.68 5.78
N SER A 85 -5.48 -16.46 5.50
CA SER A 85 -4.97 -15.63 4.39
C SER A 85 -3.66 -14.90 4.73
N GLY A 86 -3.09 -15.13 5.91
CA GLY A 86 -2.03 -14.31 6.46
C GLY A 86 -2.49 -12.88 6.75
N PHE A 87 -3.80 -12.68 6.97
CA PHE A 87 -4.43 -11.37 7.11
C PHE A 87 -4.22 -10.44 5.89
N GLY A 88 -4.22 -10.96 4.66
CA GLY A 88 -4.12 -10.15 3.44
C GLY A 88 -2.72 -9.69 3.05
N GLU A 89 -1.68 -10.10 3.79
CA GLU A 89 -0.28 -9.71 3.56
C GLU A 89 0.23 -10.06 2.15
N ALA A 90 -0.23 -11.18 1.57
CA ALA A 90 0.12 -11.55 0.21
C ALA A 90 -0.39 -10.52 -0.83
N GLN A 91 -1.59 -9.95 -0.62
CA GLN A 91 -2.15 -8.93 -1.51
C GLN A 91 -1.33 -7.63 -1.42
N ILE A 92 -0.89 -7.25 -0.22
CA ILE A 92 -0.02 -6.09 0.01
C ILE A 92 1.30 -6.27 -0.74
N ALA A 93 1.93 -7.44 -0.63
CA ALA A 93 3.16 -7.75 -1.34
C ALA A 93 3.00 -7.66 -2.86
N VAL A 94 1.90 -8.20 -3.40
CA VAL A 94 1.57 -8.11 -4.83
C VAL A 94 1.41 -6.66 -5.28
N GLN A 95 0.70 -5.82 -4.52
CA GLN A 95 0.51 -4.40 -4.84
C GLN A 95 1.84 -3.61 -4.80
N ILE A 96 2.70 -3.90 -3.83
CA ILE A 96 4.04 -3.31 -3.74
C ILE A 96 4.86 -3.63 -5.00
N VAL A 97 4.88 -4.89 -5.43
CA VAL A 97 5.60 -5.30 -6.65
C VAL A 97 4.95 -4.68 -7.90
N ALA A 98 3.61 -4.60 -7.95
CA ALA A 98 2.88 -4.02 -9.08
C ALA A 98 3.22 -2.54 -9.27
N CYS A 99 3.26 -1.78 -8.17
CA CYS A 99 3.70 -0.39 -8.21
C CYS A 99 5.16 -0.27 -8.65
N GLY A 100 6.05 -1.14 -8.18
CA GLY A 100 7.43 -1.16 -8.65
C GLY A 100 7.55 -1.46 -10.15
N ASN A 101 6.75 -2.39 -10.68
CA ASN A 101 6.75 -2.73 -12.11
C ASN A 101 6.21 -1.58 -12.97
N GLU A 102 5.13 -0.91 -12.56
CA GLU A 102 4.65 0.30 -13.24
C GLU A 102 5.68 1.43 -13.19
N ASN A 103 6.38 1.63 -12.07
CA ASN A 103 7.43 2.64 -11.96
C ASN A 103 8.57 2.41 -12.97
N ILE A 104 9.04 1.16 -13.09
CA ILE A 104 10.07 0.76 -14.05
C ILE A 104 9.60 1.03 -15.48
N ARG A 105 8.32 0.76 -15.78
CA ARG A 105 7.76 1.02 -17.11
C ARG A 105 7.48 2.50 -17.39
N ALA A 106 7.25 3.29 -16.35
CA ALA A 106 7.02 4.73 -16.45
C ALA A 106 8.32 5.54 -16.58
N THR A 107 9.48 4.98 -16.22
CA THR A 107 10.78 5.65 -16.44
C THR A 107 11.20 5.53 -17.91
N SER A 108 11.76 6.61 -18.47
CA SER A 108 12.36 6.60 -19.81
C SER A 108 13.77 5.98 -19.82
N LYS A 109 14.13 5.22 -18.79
CA LYS A 109 15.46 4.63 -18.64
C LYS A 109 15.41 3.21 -19.16
N GLU A 110 16.41 2.84 -19.95
CA GLU A 110 16.58 1.46 -20.43
C GLU A 110 17.09 0.53 -19.33
N GLU A 111 17.75 1.07 -18.31
CA GLU A 111 18.28 0.29 -17.20
C GLU A 111 17.28 0.13 -16.04
N PHE A 112 17.17 -1.10 -15.55
CA PHE A 112 16.50 -1.38 -14.29
C PHE A 112 17.23 -0.71 -13.11
N ILE A 113 16.44 -0.18 -12.18
CA ILE A 113 16.95 0.51 -10.99
C ILE A 113 16.28 -0.02 -9.73
N ASN A 114 16.98 0.08 -8.60
CA ASN A 114 16.41 -0.23 -7.30
C ASN A 114 15.16 0.62 -7.05
N GLN A 115 14.08 0.00 -6.60
CA GLN A 115 12.86 0.67 -6.20
C GLN A 115 12.72 0.61 -4.69
N THR A 116 12.40 1.73 -4.05
CA THR A 116 11.91 1.74 -2.67
C THR A 116 10.43 2.05 -2.69
N ILE A 117 9.61 1.11 -2.25
CA ILE A 117 8.17 1.24 -2.19
C ILE A 117 7.75 1.25 -0.73
N PHE A 118 7.05 2.30 -0.33
CA PHE A 118 6.35 2.33 0.95
C PHE A 118 4.91 1.88 0.73
N ALA A 119 4.33 1.20 1.71
CA ALA A 119 2.89 1.01 1.71
C ALA A 119 2.27 1.31 3.06
N MET A 120 1.02 1.71 3.05
CA MET A 120 0.20 1.87 4.25
C MET A 120 -1.06 1.03 4.06
N ARG A 121 -1.39 0.23 5.06
CA ARG A 121 -2.66 -0.48 5.14
C ARG A 121 -3.52 0.09 6.24
N VAL A 122 -4.79 0.31 5.93
CA VAL A 122 -5.80 0.68 6.93
C VAL A 122 -6.83 -0.44 7.03
N ILE A 123 -7.13 -0.85 8.27
CA ILE A 123 -8.21 -1.76 8.60
C ILE A 123 -9.06 -1.08 9.65
N SER A 124 -10.25 -0.59 9.27
CA SER A 124 -11.06 0.27 10.15
C SER A 124 -10.25 1.50 10.59
N THR A 125 -9.77 1.56 11.84
CA THR A 125 -8.94 2.66 12.35
C THR A 125 -7.48 2.27 12.58
N TYR A 126 -7.12 1.01 12.33
CA TYR A 126 -5.78 0.48 12.57
C TYR A 126 -4.92 0.62 11.32
N VAL A 127 -3.77 1.26 11.48
CA VAL A 127 -2.82 1.56 10.40
C VAL A 127 -1.57 0.72 10.56
N THR A 128 -1.15 0.06 9.48
CA THR A 128 0.11 -0.67 9.38
C THR A 128 0.93 -0.12 8.22
N PHE A 129 2.23 0.01 8.40
CA PHE A 129 3.15 0.46 7.38
C PHE A 129 4.04 -0.66 6.88
N TYR A 130 4.45 -0.55 5.63
CA TYR A 130 5.33 -1.47 4.95
C TYR A 130 6.42 -0.72 4.20
N LYS A 131 7.57 -1.37 4.07
CA LYS A 131 8.67 -0.89 3.23
C LYS A 131 9.29 -2.07 2.51
N ALA A 132 9.39 -1.98 1.19
CA ALA A 132 10.16 -2.89 0.37
C ALA A 132 11.26 -2.15 -0.38
N VAL A 133 12.43 -2.77 -0.46
CA VAL A 133 13.48 -2.38 -1.40
C VAL A 133 13.56 -3.50 -2.42
N ILE A 134 13.14 -3.21 -3.65
CA ILE A 134 13.18 -4.15 -4.76
C ILE A 134 14.46 -3.88 -5.54
N PRO A 135 15.42 -4.82 -5.56
CA PRO A 135 16.70 -4.59 -6.21
C PRO A 135 16.54 -4.60 -7.74
N ALA A 136 17.41 -3.89 -8.45
CA ALA A 136 17.39 -3.80 -9.91
C ALA A 136 17.44 -5.18 -10.58
N GLU A 137 18.20 -6.11 -9.99
CA GLU A 137 18.36 -7.49 -10.44
C GLU A 137 17.07 -8.34 -10.37
N TYR A 138 16.07 -7.91 -9.60
CA TYR A 138 14.77 -8.58 -9.54
C TYR A 138 13.99 -8.48 -10.85
N TRP A 139 14.07 -7.33 -11.52
CA TRP A 139 13.22 -7.02 -12.67
C TRP A 139 13.52 -7.86 -13.91
N PRO A 140 14.81 -8.13 -14.28
CA PRO A 140 15.12 -9.04 -15.37
C PRO A 140 14.52 -10.44 -15.17
N GLU A 141 14.63 -11.01 -13.96
CA GLU A 141 14.01 -12.32 -13.70
C GLU A 141 12.48 -12.25 -13.81
N PHE A 142 11.88 -11.16 -13.31
CA PHE A 142 10.44 -10.94 -13.33
C PHE A 142 9.88 -10.84 -14.76
N ASP A 143 10.60 -10.15 -15.65
CA ASP A 143 10.19 -10.00 -17.06
C ASP A 143 10.17 -11.35 -17.80
N HIS A 144 11.07 -12.28 -17.43
CA HIS A 144 11.15 -13.63 -18.00
C HIS A 144 10.24 -14.65 -17.30
N GLY A 145 9.59 -14.29 -16.18
CA GLY A 145 8.71 -15.17 -15.41
C GLY A 145 8.72 -14.87 -13.92
N LEU A 146 8.35 -15.85 -13.08
CA LEU A 146 8.47 -15.67 -11.63
C LEU A 146 9.95 -15.76 -11.22
N PRO A 147 10.47 -14.80 -10.42
CA PRO A 147 11.85 -14.83 -9.93
C PRO A 147 12.13 -16.10 -9.12
N LYS A 148 13.35 -16.61 -9.28
CA LYS A 148 13.84 -17.84 -8.64
C LYS A 148 15.03 -17.57 -7.72
N GLU A 149 15.90 -16.64 -8.09
CA GLU A 149 17.09 -16.29 -7.30
C GLU A 149 16.88 -14.96 -6.57
N ALA A 150 16.47 -13.92 -7.30
CA ALA A 150 16.13 -12.64 -6.70
C ALA A 150 14.87 -12.73 -5.82
N SER A 151 14.92 -12.08 -4.66
CA SER A 151 13.81 -12.01 -3.72
C SER A 151 13.60 -10.60 -3.19
N VAL A 152 12.36 -10.32 -2.76
CA VAL A 152 11.99 -9.03 -2.17
C VAL A 152 11.53 -9.26 -0.74
N ASN A 153 12.18 -8.56 0.19
CA ASN A 153 11.79 -8.56 1.59
C ASN A 153 10.91 -7.34 1.89
N VAL A 154 9.66 -7.59 2.29
CA VAL A 154 8.73 -6.55 2.75
C VAL A 154 8.83 -6.45 4.26
N LYS A 155 9.30 -5.30 4.75
CA LYS A 155 9.33 -4.98 6.18
C LYS A 155 7.99 -4.42 6.60
N ARG A 156 7.48 -4.82 7.76
CA ARG A 156 6.20 -4.41 8.34
C ARG A 156 6.42 -3.67 9.66
N TRP A 157 5.61 -2.65 9.93
CA TRP A 157 5.59 -1.93 11.20
C TRP A 157 4.18 -1.41 11.52
N PRO A 158 3.61 -1.63 12.73
CA PRO A 158 4.14 -2.45 13.83
C PRO A 158 4.43 -3.91 13.43
N GLY A 159 5.18 -4.65 14.23
CA GLY A 159 5.68 -5.98 13.82
C GLY A 159 4.63 -7.10 13.83
N GLU A 160 3.60 -6.99 14.68
CA GLU A 160 2.67 -8.09 14.96
C GLU A 160 1.54 -8.20 13.94
N ASN A 161 1.35 -9.37 13.34
CA ASN A 161 0.32 -9.56 12.32
C ASN A 161 -1.03 -9.94 12.94
N GLY A 162 -2.05 -9.14 12.68
CA GLY A 162 -3.42 -9.38 13.12
C GLY A 162 -4.37 -8.25 12.72
N LYS A 163 -5.64 -8.40 13.06
CA LYS A 163 -6.70 -7.45 12.66
C LYS A 163 -6.62 -6.09 13.36
N GLN A 164 -6.06 -6.07 14.57
CA GLN A 164 -6.02 -4.90 15.46
C GLN A 164 -4.61 -4.63 15.99
N GLU A 165 -3.59 -5.17 15.29
CA GLU A 165 -2.18 -5.06 15.68
C GLU A 165 -1.47 -3.87 14.99
N GLY A 166 -2.25 -3.00 14.35
CA GLY A 166 -1.78 -1.73 13.79
C GLY A 166 -1.90 -0.59 14.79
N LEU A 167 -1.43 0.58 14.39
CA LEU A 167 -1.59 1.82 15.16
C LEU A 167 -3.02 2.33 15.04
N ASP A 168 -3.71 2.50 16.17
CA ASP A 168 -5.09 3.00 16.17
C ASP A 168 -5.13 4.53 16.04
N LEU A 169 -5.78 5.04 14.99
CA LEU A 169 -6.01 6.47 14.78
C LEU A 169 -6.92 7.10 15.84
N VAL A 170 -7.75 6.30 16.51
CA VAL A 170 -8.62 6.78 17.59
C VAL A 170 -7.79 7.20 18.79
N GLU A 171 -6.73 6.44 19.09
CA GLU A 171 -5.83 6.70 20.21
C GLU A 171 -4.88 7.87 19.91
N PRO A 172 -4.71 8.84 20.82
CA PRO A 172 -3.85 10.00 20.58
C PRO A 172 -2.40 9.64 20.22
N ASP A 173 -1.84 8.63 20.90
CA ASP A 173 -0.48 8.16 20.64
C ASP A 173 -0.38 7.44 19.29
N GLY A 174 -1.32 6.55 18.98
CA GLY A 174 -1.38 5.88 17.68
C GLY A 174 -1.53 6.87 16.52
N ARG A 175 -2.41 7.86 16.67
CA ARG A 175 -2.57 8.96 15.69
C ARG A 175 -1.29 9.75 15.49
N ARG A 176 -0.61 10.13 16.58
CA ARG A 176 0.67 10.86 16.52
C ARG A 176 1.73 10.03 15.79
N GLU A 177 1.80 8.73 16.04
CA GLU A 177 2.74 7.84 15.37
C GLU A 177 2.45 7.69 13.88
N VAL A 178 1.18 7.55 13.48
CA VAL A 178 0.77 7.49 12.07
C VAL A 178 1.16 8.75 11.32
N LEU A 179 0.80 9.93 11.86
CA LEU A 179 1.17 11.22 11.26
C LEU A 179 2.69 11.39 11.20
N GLY A 180 3.39 10.99 12.27
CA GLY A 180 4.85 11.02 12.34
C GLY A 180 5.54 10.06 11.37
N ALA A 181 4.90 8.95 11.00
CA ALA A 181 5.40 8.02 10.00
C ALA A 181 5.19 8.56 8.58
N LEU A 182 3.99 9.05 8.28
CA LEU A 182 3.65 9.62 6.96
C LEU A 182 4.51 10.83 6.61
N THR A 183 4.75 11.72 7.58
CA THR A 183 5.62 12.90 7.37
C THR A 183 7.08 12.56 7.08
N LYS A 184 7.57 11.37 7.49
CA LYS A 184 8.92 10.88 7.15
C LYS A 184 9.03 10.26 5.75
N ILE A 185 7.90 10.03 5.08
CA ILE A 185 7.86 9.51 3.70
C ILE A 185 8.01 10.65 2.70
N ARG A 186 7.71 11.89 3.10
CA ARG A 186 7.95 13.12 2.34
C ARG A 186 9.44 13.36 2.12
#